data_AF-A0A7C1YLT9-F1
#
_entry.id   AF-A0A7C1YLT9-F1
#
_cell.length_a   1.000
_cell.length_b   1.000
_cell.length_c   1.000
_cell.angle_alpha   90.00
_cell.angle_beta   90.00
_cell.angle_gamma   90.00
#
_symmetry.space_group_name_H-M   'P 1'
#
loop_
_entity.id
_entity.type
_entity.pdbx_description
1 polymer ?
#
loop_
_entity_poly.entity_id
_entity_poly.type
_entity_poly.pdbx_seq_one_letter_code
_entity_poly.pdbx_strand_id
1 'polypeptide(L)'
;MHSKRIVLALSALLMMVLACNLPASPPATQPSAPTVTPFVPQQAETPTLSPAAESPVPTSALASPTAEPSPTSHPPLPRATPTAGPLGFPVPRPWDAAWRPLPDGQHEVTILIHIGGGRPPFTVHHDLDVFQTSERDYPVVFTARGCSALIHTITVESADGQTVSHEYYIPAPWCVTPSP
;
A
#
# COMPACT_ATOMS: atom_id res chain seq x y z
N MET A 1 -49.62 26.49 -35.26
CA MET A 1 -48.35 26.17 -35.96
C MET A 1 -47.13 25.96 -35.04
N HIS A 2 -47.28 25.81 -33.72
CA HIS A 2 -46.15 25.67 -32.79
C HIS A 2 -45.77 24.21 -32.45
N SER A 3 -46.66 23.22 -32.61
CA SER A 3 -46.38 21.84 -32.20
C SER A 3 -45.48 21.03 -33.15
N LYS A 4 -45.34 21.44 -34.43
CA LYS A 4 -44.47 20.73 -35.39
C LYS A 4 -42.97 21.01 -35.17
N ARG A 5 -42.62 22.16 -34.58
CA ARG A 5 -41.21 22.54 -34.34
C ARG A 5 -40.60 21.82 -33.14
N ILE A 6 -41.41 21.51 -32.12
CA ILE A 6 -40.96 20.81 -30.91
C ILE A 6 -40.65 19.34 -31.20
N VAL A 7 -41.44 18.67 -32.05
CA VAL A 7 -41.22 17.26 -32.41
C VAL A 7 -39.93 17.07 -33.24
N LEU A 8 -39.58 18.03 -34.10
CA LEU A 8 -38.35 18.00 -34.90
C LEU A 8 -37.08 18.25 -34.07
N ALA A 9 -37.16 19.02 -32.99
CA ALA A 9 -36.02 19.27 -32.11
C ALA A 9 -35.69 18.06 -31.22
N LEU A 10 -36.73 17.34 -30.75
CA LEU A 10 -36.56 16.15 -29.91
C LEU A 10 -36.00 14.94 -30.67
N SER A 11 -36.36 14.77 -31.96
CA SER A 11 -35.82 13.67 -32.79
C SER A 11 -34.35 13.88 -33.16
N ALA A 12 -33.90 15.13 -33.34
CA ALA A 12 -32.49 15.44 -33.56
C ALA A 12 -31.63 15.21 -32.30
N LEU A 13 -32.17 15.50 -31.11
CA LEU A 13 -31.47 15.27 -29.84
C LEU A 13 -31.32 13.76 -29.53
N LEU A 14 -32.33 12.94 -29.87
CA LEU A 14 -32.27 11.49 -29.63
C LEU A 14 -31.25 10.77 -30.55
N MET A 15 -31.05 11.28 -31.78
CA MET A 15 -30.05 10.73 -32.71
C MET A 15 -28.60 11.12 -32.33
N MET A 16 -28.41 12.21 -31.58
CA MET A 16 -27.07 12.61 -31.12
C MET A 16 -26.59 11.79 -29.90
N VAL A 17 -27.51 11.28 -29.07
CA VAL A 17 -27.17 10.45 -27.90
C VAL A 17 -26.77 9.02 -28.30
N LEU A 18 -27.22 8.52 -29.45
CA LEU A 18 -26.93 7.14 -29.90
C LEU A 18 -25.53 6.95 -30.52
N ALA A 19 -24.79 8.01 -30.83
CA ALA A 19 -23.47 7.92 -31.48
C ALA A 19 -22.27 7.81 -30.51
N CYS A 20 -22.49 7.90 -29.20
CA CYS A 20 -21.40 7.85 -28.20
C CYS A 20 -21.22 6.49 -27.51
N ASN A 21 -21.97 5.45 -27.90
CA ASN A 21 -21.79 4.08 -27.40
C ASN A 21 -21.08 3.17 -28.43
N LEU A 22 -19.95 3.63 -28.98
CA LEU A 22 -19.01 2.72 -29.63
C LEU A 22 -18.18 2.05 -28.52
N PRO A 23 -18.13 0.71 -28.42
CA PRO A 23 -17.21 0.04 -27.53
C PRO A 23 -15.78 0.43 -27.90
N ALA A 24 -15.03 0.91 -26.90
CA ALA A 24 -13.62 1.22 -27.07
C ALA A 24 -12.88 -0.01 -27.62
N SER A 25 -12.16 0.16 -28.73
CA SER A 25 -11.23 -0.84 -29.23
C SER A 25 -10.24 -1.19 -28.10
N PRO A 26 -9.92 -2.49 -27.89
CA PRO A 26 -8.91 -2.87 -26.90
C PRO A 26 -7.56 -2.23 -27.27
N PRO A 27 -6.77 -1.78 -26.28
CA PRO A 27 -5.44 -1.27 -26.56
C PRO A 27 -4.60 -2.37 -27.22
N ALA A 28 -3.89 -1.99 -28.29
CA ALA A 28 -2.90 -2.85 -28.92
C ALA A 28 -1.87 -3.28 -27.87
N THR A 29 -1.62 -4.58 -27.78
CA THR A 29 -0.62 -5.18 -26.89
C THR A 29 0.75 -4.57 -27.20
N GLN A 30 1.23 -3.70 -26.31
CA GLN A 30 2.59 -3.18 -26.39
C GLN A 30 3.57 -4.34 -26.09
N PRO A 31 4.64 -4.52 -26.87
CA PRO A 31 5.69 -5.48 -26.54
C PRO A 31 6.34 -5.10 -25.20
N SER A 32 6.30 -6.01 -24.23
CA SER A 32 6.98 -5.83 -22.94
C SER A 32 8.47 -5.58 -23.15
N ALA A 33 8.97 -4.49 -22.59
CA ALA A 33 10.40 -4.23 -22.46
C ALA A 33 11.06 -5.38 -21.64
N PRO A 34 12.34 -5.70 -21.90
CA PRO A 34 13.01 -6.79 -21.20
C PRO A 34 13.14 -6.49 -19.70
N THR A 35 12.70 -7.45 -18.89
CA THR A 35 12.92 -7.51 -17.44
C THR A 35 14.41 -7.45 -17.14
N VAL A 36 14.86 -6.37 -16.52
CA VAL A 36 16.20 -6.29 -15.93
C VAL A 36 16.14 -7.02 -14.58
N THR A 37 16.69 -8.22 -14.54
CA THR A 37 16.90 -8.98 -13.31
C THR A 37 17.88 -8.24 -12.41
N PRO A 38 17.57 -7.95 -11.13
CA PRO A 38 18.57 -7.44 -10.20
C PRO A 38 19.60 -8.54 -9.91
N PHE A 39 20.88 -8.18 -10.09
CA PHE A 39 22.03 -9.02 -9.79
C PHE A 39 22.20 -9.11 -8.27
N VAL A 40 21.93 -10.29 -7.70
CA VAL A 40 22.29 -10.60 -6.29
C VAL A 40 23.78 -10.98 -6.25
N PRO A 41 24.63 -10.27 -5.50
CA PRO A 41 26.01 -10.71 -5.31
C PRO A 41 26.03 -12.00 -4.48
N GLN A 42 26.52 -13.10 -5.08
CA GLN A 42 26.88 -14.33 -4.36
C GLN A 42 28.10 -14.05 -3.49
N GLN A 43 27.93 -14.16 -2.17
CA GLN A 43 29.05 -14.28 -1.25
C GLN A 43 29.32 -15.77 -1.06
N ALA A 44 30.41 -16.23 -1.68
CA ALA A 44 30.96 -17.57 -1.50
C ALA A 44 31.79 -17.60 -0.21
N GLU A 45 31.41 -18.44 0.75
CA GLU A 45 32.31 -18.83 1.84
C GLU A 45 32.41 -20.37 1.91
N THR A 46 33.55 -20.79 1.39
CA THR A 46 34.36 -22.01 1.51
C THR A 46 34.00 -23.05 2.59
N PRO A 47 33.99 -24.37 2.25
CA PRO A 47 33.96 -25.44 3.25
C PRO A 47 35.36 -25.72 3.83
N THR A 48 35.53 -25.58 5.14
CA THR A 48 36.72 -26.09 5.84
C THR A 48 36.49 -27.55 6.25
N LEU A 49 37.12 -28.46 5.53
CA LEU A 49 37.40 -29.83 5.96
C LEU A 49 38.62 -29.83 6.89
N SER A 50 38.53 -30.52 8.03
CA SER A 50 39.69 -31.00 8.79
C SER A 50 39.34 -32.24 9.61
N PRO A 51 40.32 -33.14 9.85
CA PRO A 51 40.14 -34.57 9.64
C PRO A 51 40.16 -35.41 10.92
N ALA A 52 39.83 -36.69 10.72
CA ALA A 52 39.76 -37.78 11.66
C ALA A 52 40.98 -37.95 12.59
N ALA A 53 40.71 -38.44 13.81
CA ALA A 53 41.68 -39.13 14.64
C ALA A 53 41.04 -40.42 15.22
N GLU A 54 41.91 -41.41 15.38
CA GLU A 54 41.71 -42.85 15.47
C GLU A 54 41.21 -43.36 16.84
N SER A 55 40.57 -44.54 16.84
CA SER A 55 40.15 -45.40 17.99
C SER A 55 41.37 -45.91 18.81
N PRO A 56 41.29 -46.48 20.06
CA PRO A 56 40.50 -47.72 20.35
C PRO A 56 40.04 -48.04 21.84
N VAL A 57 38.89 -48.74 21.95
CA VAL A 57 38.37 -49.78 22.94
C VAL A 57 38.46 -49.62 24.51
N PRO A 58 37.86 -50.54 25.32
CA PRO A 58 36.46 -51.01 25.50
C PRO A 58 35.97 -50.76 26.96
N THR A 59 34.68 -50.93 27.29
CA THR A 59 34.23 -51.56 28.57
C THR A 59 32.75 -51.92 28.51
N SER A 60 32.47 -53.18 28.83
CA SER A 60 31.15 -53.78 28.99
C SER A 60 30.55 -53.39 30.35
N ALA A 61 29.32 -52.88 30.38
CA ALA A 61 28.50 -52.85 31.60
C ALA A 61 27.02 -52.94 31.24
N LEU A 62 26.41 -54.01 31.72
CA LEU A 62 25.02 -54.41 31.64
C LEU A 62 24.18 -53.58 32.63
N ALA A 63 23.16 -52.84 32.18
CA ALA A 63 21.95 -52.53 32.95
C ALA A 63 20.89 -51.87 32.04
N SER A 64 19.68 -52.43 32.00
CA SER A 64 18.52 -51.84 31.32
C SER A 64 18.01 -50.60 32.06
N PRO A 65 17.71 -49.49 31.36
CA PRO A 65 16.74 -48.53 31.82
C PRO A 65 15.36 -48.86 31.21
N THR A 66 14.40 -49.06 32.10
CA THR A 66 12.95 -49.01 31.87
C THR A 66 12.60 -47.88 30.90
N ALA A 67 11.86 -48.19 29.83
CA ALA A 67 11.33 -47.18 28.91
C ALA A 67 10.37 -46.25 29.67
N GLU A 68 10.84 -45.05 29.98
CA GLU A 68 10.03 -43.93 30.43
C GLU A 68 9.10 -43.51 29.28
N PRO A 69 7.79 -43.31 29.50
CA PRO A 69 6.90 -42.87 28.43
C PRO A 69 7.34 -41.48 27.98
N SER A 70 7.77 -41.39 26.72
CA SER A 70 8.12 -40.13 26.06
C SER A 70 6.98 -39.12 26.26
N PRO A 71 7.23 -37.92 26.81
CA PRO A 71 6.21 -36.88 26.84
C PRO A 71 5.85 -36.58 25.39
N THR A 72 4.59 -36.78 25.03
CA THR A 72 4.07 -36.38 23.73
C THR A 72 4.31 -34.87 23.61
N SER A 73 5.30 -34.48 22.82
CA SER A 73 5.56 -33.08 22.51
C SER A 73 4.36 -32.58 21.70
N HIS A 74 3.38 -31.99 22.37
CA HIS A 74 2.38 -31.21 21.67
C HIS A 74 3.12 -30.05 21.01
N PRO A 75 3.02 -29.86 19.69
CA PRO A 75 3.56 -28.66 19.05
C PRO A 75 3.00 -27.45 19.80
N PRO A 76 3.82 -26.43 20.14
CA PRO A 76 3.29 -25.22 20.72
C PRO A 76 2.21 -24.69 19.78
N LEU A 77 0.98 -24.58 20.31
CA LEU A 77 -0.13 -23.98 19.58
C LEU A 77 0.37 -22.63 19.05
N PRO A 78 0.22 -22.29 17.76
CA PRO A 78 0.65 -21.01 17.25
C PRO A 78 -0.01 -19.92 18.09
N ARG A 79 0.82 -19.17 18.81
CA ARG A 79 0.37 -18.06 19.66
C ARG A 79 -0.38 -17.10 18.74
N ALA A 80 -1.70 -17.02 18.88
CA ALA A 80 -2.52 -16.12 18.08
C ALA A 80 -1.93 -14.71 18.25
N THR A 81 -1.49 -14.11 17.15
CA THR A 81 -1.08 -12.70 17.12
C THR A 81 -2.28 -11.90 17.64
N PRO A 82 -2.12 -11.00 18.62
CA PRO A 82 -3.23 -10.19 19.08
C PRO A 82 -3.84 -9.47 17.87
N THR A 83 -5.16 -9.62 17.68
CA THR A 83 -5.91 -8.84 16.70
C THR A 83 -5.66 -7.38 17.01
N ALA A 84 -5.10 -6.65 16.05
CA ALA A 84 -4.63 -5.29 16.25
C ALA A 84 -5.76 -4.27 16.51
N GLY A 85 -7.02 -4.69 16.58
CA GLY A 85 -8.19 -3.83 16.63
C GLY A 85 -8.63 -3.37 15.23
N PRO A 86 -9.73 -2.60 15.14
CA PRO A 86 -10.21 -2.06 13.87
C PRO A 86 -9.20 -1.08 13.27
N LEU A 87 -9.00 -1.16 11.96
CA LEU A 87 -8.18 -0.21 11.22
C LEU A 87 -8.82 1.18 11.28
N GLY A 88 -7.99 2.22 11.41
CA GLY A 88 -8.42 3.61 11.31
C GLY A 88 -7.25 4.58 11.35
N PHE A 89 -7.47 5.82 10.95
CA PHE A 89 -6.49 6.90 11.05
C PHE A 89 -7.22 8.25 11.17
N PRO A 90 -6.66 9.25 11.85
CA PRO A 90 -7.26 10.58 11.90
C PRO A 90 -7.18 11.25 10.53
N VAL A 91 -8.22 11.98 10.16
CA VAL A 91 -8.22 12.81 8.95
C VAL A 91 -7.15 13.90 9.10
N PRO A 92 -6.20 14.04 8.15
CA PRO A 92 -5.20 15.11 8.19
C PRO A 92 -5.87 16.49 8.24
N ARG A 93 -5.39 17.36 9.13
CA ARG A 93 -5.90 18.72 9.25
C ARG A 93 -5.01 19.70 8.46
N PRO A 94 -5.53 20.87 8.08
CA PRO A 94 -4.78 21.89 7.34
C PRO A 94 -3.38 22.22 7.87
N TRP A 95 -3.21 22.27 9.20
CA TRP A 95 -1.95 22.63 9.85
C TRP A 95 -1.03 21.44 10.13
N ASP A 96 -1.46 20.21 9.83
CA ASP A 96 -0.61 19.01 9.94
C ASP A 96 0.31 18.87 8.70
N ALA A 97 0.14 19.72 7.68
CA ALA A 97 0.94 19.73 6.46
C ALA A 97 2.24 20.53 6.61
N ALA A 98 3.36 19.91 6.29
CA ALA A 98 4.62 20.61 6.07
C ALA A 98 4.78 20.98 4.60
N TRP A 99 5.14 22.23 4.33
CA TRP A 99 5.30 22.77 2.98
C TRP A 99 6.75 23.13 2.71
N ARG A 100 7.31 22.62 1.61
CA ARG A 100 8.65 22.99 1.13
C ARG A 100 8.54 23.57 -0.29
N PRO A 101 8.96 24.82 -0.54
CA PRO A 101 8.96 25.37 -1.89
C PRO A 101 9.90 24.57 -2.80
N LEU A 102 9.47 24.37 -4.03
CA LEU A 102 10.21 23.74 -5.11
C LEU A 102 10.35 24.74 -6.28
N PRO A 103 11.23 24.50 -7.27
CA PRO A 103 11.30 25.30 -8.48
C PRO A 103 9.94 25.39 -9.22
N ASP A 104 9.81 26.41 -10.07
CA ASP A 104 8.65 26.63 -10.95
C ASP A 104 7.32 26.89 -10.23
N GLY A 105 7.35 27.39 -8.99
CA GLY A 105 6.15 27.69 -8.21
C GLY A 105 5.42 26.44 -7.69
N GLN A 106 6.14 25.33 -7.56
CA GLN A 106 5.67 24.12 -6.89
C GLN A 106 5.94 24.17 -5.41
N HIS A 107 5.19 23.37 -4.67
CA HIS A 107 5.48 23.05 -3.29
C HIS A 107 5.40 21.55 -3.08
N GLU A 108 6.40 20.99 -2.42
CA GLU A 108 6.28 19.67 -1.83
C GLU A 108 5.46 19.80 -0.55
N VAL A 109 4.50 18.90 -0.40
CA VAL A 109 3.61 18.80 0.75
C VAL A 109 3.90 17.46 1.41
N THR A 110 4.14 17.48 2.72
CA THR A 110 4.28 16.27 3.52
C THR A 110 3.19 16.25 4.58
N ILE A 111 2.46 15.14 4.63
CA ILE A 111 1.47 14.86 5.67
C ILE A 111 1.85 13.57 6.38
N LEU A 112 1.71 13.55 7.71
CA LEU A 112 1.98 12.35 8.49
C LEU A 112 0.65 11.64 8.76
N ILE A 113 0.51 10.41 8.28
CA ILE A 113 -0.64 9.56 8.62
C ILE A 113 -0.31 8.71 9.85
N HIS A 114 -1.25 8.64 10.77
CA HIS A 114 -1.15 7.87 12.01
C HIS A 114 -2.10 6.68 11.95
N ILE A 115 -1.61 5.52 11.50
CA ILE A 115 -2.41 4.30 11.31
C ILE A 115 -2.62 3.60 12.66
N GLY A 116 -3.85 3.56 13.15
CA GLY A 116 -4.28 2.77 14.29
C GLY A 116 -4.94 1.45 13.86
N GLY A 117 -4.71 0.39 14.64
CA GLY A 117 -5.29 -0.94 14.41
C GLY A 117 -4.98 -1.59 13.06
N GLY A 118 -5.63 -2.71 12.73
CA GLY A 118 -5.28 -3.53 11.55
C GLY A 118 -3.86 -4.12 11.60
N ARG A 119 -3.51 -5.06 10.71
CA ARG A 119 -2.22 -5.75 10.73
C ARG A 119 -1.28 -5.25 9.60
N PRO A 120 -0.01 -4.93 9.88
CA PRO A 120 0.95 -4.61 8.82
C PRO A 120 1.25 -5.85 7.94
N PRO A 121 1.76 -5.67 6.71
CA PRO A 121 1.97 -4.38 6.03
C PRO A 121 0.66 -3.65 5.67
N PHE A 122 0.80 -2.36 5.40
CA PHE A 122 -0.27 -1.47 4.95
C PHE A 122 -0.02 -1.02 3.52
N THR A 123 -1.08 -1.03 2.71
CA THR A 123 -1.13 -0.33 1.43
C THR A 123 -1.76 1.03 1.66
N VAL A 124 -1.04 2.11 1.38
CA VAL A 124 -1.55 3.48 1.49
C VAL A 124 -1.73 4.02 0.09
N HIS A 125 -2.96 4.33 -0.28
CA HIS A 125 -3.30 5.05 -1.50
C HIS A 125 -3.48 6.52 -1.16
N HIS A 126 -2.85 7.41 -1.90
CA HIS A 126 -3.10 8.85 -1.85
C HIS A 126 -3.36 9.34 -3.27
N ASP A 127 -4.61 9.70 -3.53
CA ASP A 127 -5.14 9.97 -4.88
C ASP A 127 -4.81 8.86 -5.89
N LEU A 128 -3.79 9.06 -6.74
CA LEU A 128 -3.34 8.12 -7.75
C LEU A 128 -2.09 7.33 -7.33
N ASP A 129 -1.41 7.78 -6.27
CA ASP A 129 -0.17 7.20 -5.78
C ASP A 129 -0.44 6.06 -4.80
N VAL A 130 0.45 5.07 -4.79
CA VAL A 130 0.34 3.88 -3.93
C VAL A 130 1.67 3.61 -3.24
N PHE A 131 1.60 3.44 -1.93
CA PHE A 131 2.75 3.21 -1.06
C PHE A 131 2.56 1.93 -0.23
N GLN A 132 3.66 1.26 0.09
CA GLN A 132 3.68 0.08 0.96
C GLN A 132 4.52 0.39 2.19
N THR A 133 4.00 0.12 3.38
CA THR A 133 4.71 0.38 4.64
C THR A 133 4.34 -0.62 5.72
N SER A 134 5.24 -0.88 6.67
CA SER A 134 4.89 -1.56 7.93
C SER A 134 4.87 -0.59 9.11
N GLU A 135 5.16 0.69 8.85
CA GLU A 135 5.20 1.76 9.85
C GLU A 135 3.79 2.27 10.12
N ARG A 136 3.57 2.69 11.37
CA ARG A 136 2.30 3.26 11.83
C ARG A 136 2.20 4.74 11.55
N ASP A 137 3.33 5.43 11.65
CA ASP A 137 3.48 6.85 11.36
C ASP A 137 4.17 6.96 10.01
N TYR A 138 3.42 7.22 8.95
CA TYR A 138 3.96 7.20 7.58
C TYR A 138 3.85 8.57 6.91
N PRO A 139 4.95 9.15 6.41
CA PRO A 139 4.90 10.41 5.68
C PRO A 139 4.43 10.17 4.24
N VAL A 140 3.29 10.75 3.89
CA VAL A 140 2.85 10.85 2.49
C VAL A 140 3.36 12.16 1.92
N VAL A 141 4.06 12.10 0.79
CA VAL A 141 4.71 13.25 0.15
C VAL A 141 4.16 13.41 -1.27
N PHE A 142 3.66 14.59 -1.60
CA PHE A 142 3.13 14.92 -2.92
C PHE A 142 3.45 16.37 -3.30
N THR A 143 3.20 16.74 -4.56
CA THR A 143 3.43 18.10 -5.03
C THR A 143 2.11 18.84 -5.24
N ALA A 144 2.10 20.12 -4.90
CA ALA A 144 0.98 21.03 -5.11
C ALA A 144 1.41 22.26 -5.90
N ARG A 145 0.49 22.81 -6.69
CA ARG A 145 0.64 24.05 -7.46
C ARG A 145 -0.63 24.88 -7.40
N GLY A 146 -0.48 26.19 -7.50
CA GLY A 146 -1.61 27.11 -7.65
C GLY A 146 -2.43 27.27 -6.38
N CYS A 147 -3.68 27.73 -6.55
CA CYS A 147 -4.60 28.03 -5.44
C CYS A 147 -5.91 27.26 -5.45
N SER A 148 -6.01 26.23 -6.29
CA SER A 148 -7.12 25.30 -6.21
C SER A 148 -6.99 24.50 -4.92
N ALA A 149 -7.99 24.63 -4.07
CA ALA A 149 -8.27 23.67 -3.02
C ALA A 149 -8.46 22.29 -3.64
N LEU A 150 -7.48 21.39 -3.47
CA LEU A 150 -7.62 20.00 -3.90
C LEU A 150 -8.21 19.21 -2.73
N ILE A 151 -9.36 18.59 -2.96
CA ILE A 151 -9.87 17.53 -2.10
C ILE A 151 -9.06 16.29 -2.47
N HIS A 152 -8.39 15.74 -1.48
CA HIS A 152 -7.53 14.57 -1.62
C HIS A 152 -8.17 13.38 -0.90
N THR A 153 -7.89 12.18 -1.38
CA THR A 153 -8.37 10.94 -0.75
C THR A 153 -7.20 10.11 -0.28
N ILE A 154 -7.22 9.68 0.98
CA ILE A 154 -6.31 8.65 1.50
C ILE A 154 -7.12 7.40 1.77
N THR A 155 -6.66 6.26 1.25
CA THR A 155 -7.18 4.95 1.59
C THR A 155 -6.06 4.12 2.18
N VAL A 156 -6.29 3.50 3.33
CA VAL A 156 -5.36 2.57 3.96
C VAL A 156 -5.98 1.19 3.95
N GLU A 157 -5.25 0.21 3.41
CA GLU A 157 -5.56 -1.21 3.50
C GLU A 157 -4.55 -1.89 4.40
N SER A 158 -5.00 -2.85 5.20
CA SER A 158 -4.14 -3.66 6.07
C SER A 158 -4.08 -5.12 5.59
N ALA A 159 -3.01 -5.83 5.96
CA ALA A 159 -2.78 -7.21 5.53
C ALA A 159 -3.82 -8.23 6.07
N ASP A 160 -4.57 -7.87 7.11
CA ASP A 160 -5.73 -8.62 7.58
C ASP A 160 -7.04 -8.31 6.81
N GLY A 161 -6.95 -7.55 5.71
CA GLY A 161 -8.03 -7.31 4.76
C GLY A 161 -9.00 -6.19 5.15
N GLN A 162 -8.62 -5.32 6.10
CA GLN A 162 -9.42 -4.15 6.45
C GLN A 162 -9.06 -2.98 5.54
N THR A 163 -10.04 -2.12 5.25
CA THR A 163 -9.85 -0.91 4.43
C THR A 163 -10.58 0.27 5.07
N VAL A 164 -9.90 1.41 5.16
CA VAL A 164 -10.49 2.69 5.60
C VAL A 164 -10.10 3.79 4.63
N SER A 165 -11.04 4.67 4.28
CA SER A 165 -10.82 5.78 3.37
C SER A 165 -11.34 7.09 3.96
N HIS A 166 -10.57 8.16 3.78
CA HIS A 166 -10.91 9.50 4.23
C HIS A 166 -10.60 10.52 3.13
N GLU A 167 -11.56 11.39 2.86
CA GLU A 167 -11.31 12.63 2.12
C GLU A 167 -10.79 13.69 3.08
N TYR A 168 -9.88 14.52 2.60
CA TYR A 168 -9.34 15.62 3.37
C TYR A 168 -9.02 16.80 2.46
N TYR A 169 -8.88 17.96 3.10
CA TYR A 169 -8.61 19.22 2.44
C TYR A 169 -7.47 19.94 3.15
N ILE A 170 -6.48 20.36 2.37
CA ILE A 170 -5.38 21.18 2.87
C ILE A 170 -5.31 22.47 2.04
N PRO A 171 -5.66 23.63 2.62
CA PRO A 171 -5.52 24.91 1.95
C PRO A 171 -4.04 25.21 1.72
N ALA A 172 -3.71 25.62 0.50
CA ALA A 172 -2.40 26.17 0.20
C ALA A 172 -2.18 27.49 0.98
N PRO A 173 -1.12 27.62 1.79
CA PRO A 173 -0.96 28.75 2.71
C PRO A 173 -0.76 30.11 2.00
N TRP A 174 -0.32 30.10 0.73
CA TRP A 174 -0.18 31.32 -0.08
C TRP A 174 -1.48 31.78 -0.73
N CYS A 175 -2.56 31.00 -0.61
CA CYS A 175 -3.84 31.30 -1.21
C CYS A 175 -4.68 32.08 -0.22
N VAL A 176 -4.52 33.40 -0.26
CA VAL A 176 -5.44 34.30 0.43
C VAL A 176 -6.86 34.04 -0.08
N THR A 177 -7.72 33.52 0.78
CA THR A 177 -9.15 33.56 0.50
C THR A 177 -9.54 35.03 0.72
N PRO A 178 -10.00 35.78 -0.30
CA PRO A 178 -10.49 37.12 -0.06
C PRO A 178 -11.61 37.02 0.98
N SER A 179 -11.46 37.72 2.10
CA SER A 179 -12.55 37.91 3.06
C SER A 179 -13.73 38.53 2.30
N PRO A 180 -14.97 38.05 2.49
CA PRO A 180 -16.15 38.69 1.89
C PRO A 180 -16.29 40.15 2.36
#